data_AF-A0ABC8RIA3-F1
#
_entry.id   AF-A0ABC8RIA3-F1
#
_cell.length_a   1.000
_cell.length_b   1.000
_cell.length_c   1.000
_cell.angle_alpha   90.00
_cell.angle_beta   90.00
_cell.angle_gamma   90.00
#
_symmetry.space_group_name_H-M   'P 1'
#
loop_
_entity.id
_entity.type
_entity.pdbx_description
1 polymer ?
#
loop_
_entity_poly.entity_id
_entity_poly.type
_entity_poly.pdbx_seq_one_letter_code
_entity_poly.pdbx_strand_id
1 'polypeptide(L)'
;MWNLTLVLCLIWAASLLYGEMFAFWLPSMWTCSWPHHHSRFSTSISSAMHGVDQPGDYVKVAVLTDPQLMDKTSLRLAPKSLLLEIAQFYTDIFMRRAFLSSVLPFKPDVVLFLGDYFDGGPVLSDEEWDESRRRFRHIFDLNMLQRTTNIQVYYLAGNHDIGYAAVHSHMPQVCSYVIHHCK
;
A
#
# COMPACT_ATOMS: atom_id res chain seq x y z
N MET A 1 -36.22 -26.97 2.10
CA MET A 1 -34.74 -27.04 2.19
C MET A 1 -34.07 -26.43 0.96
N TRP A 2 -34.41 -26.83 -0.27
CA TRP A 2 -33.86 -26.25 -1.51
C TRP A 2 -33.93 -24.73 -1.65
N ASN A 3 -35.05 -24.10 -1.26
CA ASN A 3 -35.18 -22.63 -1.32
C ASN A 3 -34.20 -21.91 -0.40
N LEU A 4 -33.89 -22.47 0.78
CA LEU A 4 -32.92 -21.87 1.70
C LEU A 4 -31.49 -22.01 1.17
N THR A 5 -31.13 -23.20 0.66
CA THR A 5 -29.80 -23.43 0.07
C THR A 5 -29.54 -22.49 -1.11
N LEU A 6 -30.51 -22.31 -2.01
CA LEU A 6 -30.38 -21.38 -3.13
C LEU A 6 -30.18 -19.94 -2.66
N VAL A 7 -30.94 -19.48 -1.66
CA VAL A 7 -30.77 -18.14 -1.08
C VAL A 7 -29.37 -17.98 -0.50
N LEU A 8 -28.86 -18.95 0.25
CA LEU A 8 -27.51 -18.90 0.82
C LEU A 8 -26.43 -18.90 -0.27
N CYS A 9 -26.57 -19.69 -1.33
CA CYS A 9 -25.65 -19.69 -2.46
C CYS A 9 -25.65 -18.34 -3.20
N LEU A 10 -26.81 -17.72 -3.40
CA LEU A 10 -26.91 -16.40 -4.01
C LEU A 10 -26.26 -15.32 -3.14
N ILE A 11 -26.49 -15.35 -1.82
CA ILE A 11 -25.84 -14.42 -0.88
C ILE A 11 -24.32 -14.60 -0.91
N TRP A 12 -23.84 -15.83 -0.90
CA TRP A 12 -22.40 -16.13 -0.97
C TRP A 12 -21.79 -15.63 -2.29
N ALA A 13 -22.42 -15.93 -3.43
CA ALA A 13 -21.97 -15.48 -4.74
C ALA A 13 -21.97 -13.95 -4.85
N ALA A 14 -23.02 -13.29 -4.34
CA ALA A 14 -23.10 -11.83 -4.30
C ALA A 14 -22.03 -11.22 -3.38
N SER A 15 -21.75 -11.85 -2.24
CA SER A 15 -20.71 -11.39 -1.30
C SER A 15 -19.31 -11.51 -1.91
N LEU A 16 -19.02 -12.63 -2.59
CA LEU A 16 -17.78 -12.79 -3.34
C LEU A 16 -17.67 -11.76 -4.46
N LEU A 17 -18.72 -11.59 -5.27
CA LEU A 17 -18.72 -10.61 -6.35
C LEU A 17 -18.50 -9.18 -5.83
N TYR A 18 -19.09 -8.85 -4.69
CA TYR A 18 -18.88 -7.56 -4.05
C TYR A 18 -17.43 -7.39 -3.56
N GLY A 19 -16.92 -8.33 -2.75
CA GLY A 19 -15.57 -8.26 -2.19
C GLY A 19 -14.47 -8.32 -3.25
N GLU A 20 -14.64 -9.18 -4.25
CA GLU A 20 -13.65 -9.43 -5.30
C GLU A 20 -13.76 -8.50 -6.50
N MET A 21 -14.74 -7.62 -6.61
CA MET A 21 -14.81 -6.66 -7.74
C MET A 21 -15.24 -5.28 -7.25
N PHE A 22 -16.46 -5.17 -6.75
CA PHE A 22 -17.06 -3.87 -6.45
C PHE A 22 -16.33 -3.11 -5.34
N ALA A 23 -15.84 -3.78 -4.31
CA ALA A 23 -15.11 -3.14 -3.20
C ALA A 23 -13.88 -2.34 -3.68
N PHE A 24 -13.21 -2.79 -4.74
CA PHE A 24 -12.05 -2.10 -5.33
C PHE A 24 -12.43 -1.08 -6.39
N TRP A 25 -13.54 -1.27 -7.09
CA TRP A 25 -13.98 -0.38 -8.17
C TRP A 25 -14.75 0.82 -7.67
N LEU A 26 -15.55 0.66 -6.62
CA LEU A 26 -16.39 1.72 -6.05
C LEU A 26 -15.59 3.00 -5.73
N PRO A 27 -14.42 2.95 -5.07
CA PRO A 27 -13.64 4.15 -4.80
C PRO A 27 -13.26 4.93 -6.06
N SER A 28 -12.93 4.23 -7.15
CA SER A 28 -12.57 4.85 -8.43
C SER A 28 -13.78 5.43 -9.17
N MET A 29 -14.92 4.74 -9.14
CA MET A 29 -16.13 5.10 -9.88
C MET A 29 -16.97 6.18 -9.17
N TRP A 30 -16.95 6.20 -7.84
CA TRP A 30 -17.74 7.10 -6.99
C TRP A 30 -16.81 8.07 -6.28
N THR A 31 -15.84 8.61 -7.03
CA THR A 31 -14.70 9.35 -6.52
C THR A 31 -15.13 10.48 -5.57
N CYS A 32 -14.83 10.33 -4.29
CA CYS A 32 -14.78 11.45 -3.36
C CYS A 32 -13.60 12.34 -3.77
N SER A 33 -13.82 13.63 -3.92
CA SER A 33 -12.70 14.55 -4.07
C SER A 33 -11.95 14.69 -2.75
N TRP A 34 -10.65 14.97 -2.80
CA TRP A 34 -9.92 15.40 -1.61
C TRP A 34 -10.66 16.58 -0.96
N PRO A 35 -10.70 16.66 0.38
CA PRO A 35 -11.31 17.80 1.06
C PRO A 35 -10.57 19.07 0.63
N HIS A 36 -11.25 19.94 -0.12
CA HIS A 36 -10.67 21.20 -0.56
C HIS A 36 -10.74 22.18 0.61
N HIS A 37 -9.58 22.66 1.07
CA HIS A 37 -9.55 23.80 1.97
C HIS A 37 -9.96 25.05 1.17
N HIS A 38 -11.25 25.41 1.24
CA HIS A 38 -11.67 26.72 0.75
C HIS A 38 -10.99 27.78 1.64
N SER A 39 -9.95 28.43 1.11
CA SER A 39 -9.35 29.63 1.70
C SER A 39 -10.42 30.72 1.76
N ARG A 40 -11.18 30.75 2.86
CA ARG A 40 -12.16 31.79 3.20
C ARG A 40 -11.48 32.97 3.90
N PHE A 41 -10.30 33.36 3.44
CA PHE A 41 -9.60 34.56 3.91
C PHE A 41 -9.07 35.40 2.74
N SER A 42 -9.91 35.61 1.73
CA SER A 42 -9.78 36.81 0.89
C SER A 42 -10.68 37.89 1.47
N THR A 43 -10.23 38.49 2.58
CA THR A 43 -10.77 39.77 3.02
C THR A 43 -10.39 40.78 1.95
N SER A 44 -11.42 41.31 1.30
CA SER A 44 -11.38 42.32 0.25
C SER A 44 -10.46 43.49 0.58
N ILE A 45 -9.28 43.58 -0.06
CA ILE A 45 -8.66 44.87 -0.42
C ILE A 45 -8.05 44.74 -1.82
N SER A 46 -8.63 45.53 -2.71
CA SER A 46 -8.30 45.72 -4.11
C SER A 46 -6.83 46.07 -4.34
N SER A 47 -6.17 45.40 -5.29
CA SER A 47 -5.30 46.05 -6.28
C SER A 47 -4.84 45.05 -7.33
N ALA A 48 -4.97 45.46 -8.59
CA ALA A 48 -4.52 44.74 -9.75
C ALA A 48 -3.00 44.48 -9.70
N MET A 49 -2.58 43.25 -9.98
CA MET A 49 -1.49 42.94 -10.92
C MET A 49 -1.24 41.41 -10.99
N HIS A 50 -1.19 40.94 -12.24
CA HIS A 50 -0.61 39.67 -12.69
C HIS A 50 -1.34 38.37 -12.29
N GLY A 51 -2.23 37.93 -13.18
CA GLY A 51 -2.81 36.59 -13.17
C GLY A 51 -1.74 35.53 -13.31
N VAL A 52 -1.45 34.86 -12.20
CA VAL A 52 -1.04 33.45 -12.20
C VAL A 52 -2.10 32.75 -11.37
N ASP A 53 -3.06 32.14 -12.06
CA ASP A 53 -3.97 31.17 -11.45
C ASP A 53 -3.09 30.03 -10.92
N GLN A 54 -2.67 30.10 -9.65
CA GLN A 54 -1.96 29.00 -9.01
C GLN A 54 -2.97 27.94 -8.60
N PRO A 55 -2.88 26.71 -9.14
CA PRO A 55 -3.70 25.62 -8.67
C PRO A 55 -3.21 25.17 -7.29
N GLY A 56 -3.94 25.56 -6.24
CA GLY A 56 -4.05 24.87 -4.94
C GLY A 56 -2.76 24.67 -4.12
N ASP A 57 -2.61 25.45 -3.05
CA ASP A 57 -1.56 25.39 -2.03
C ASP A 57 -1.69 24.15 -1.10
N TYR A 58 -1.81 22.94 -1.65
CA TYR A 58 -1.88 21.72 -0.84
C TYR A 58 -1.27 20.51 -1.55
N VAL A 59 -0.67 19.63 -0.77
CA VAL A 59 -0.07 18.36 -1.23
C VAL A 59 -0.96 17.21 -0.78
N LYS A 60 -1.38 16.36 -1.72
CA LYS A 60 -2.16 15.14 -1.45
C LYS A 60 -1.21 14.01 -1.11
N VAL A 61 -1.21 13.59 0.15
CA VAL A 61 -0.35 12.49 0.63
C VAL A 61 -1.20 11.25 0.87
N ALA A 62 -0.91 10.18 0.13
CA ALA A 62 -1.42 8.85 0.44
C ALA A 62 -0.46 8.17 1.43
N VAL A 63 -0.97 7.84 2.62
CA VAL A 63 -0.19 7.14 3.65
C VAL A 63 -0.58 5.67 3.63
N LEU A 64 0.41 4.80 3.43
CA LEU A 64 0.28 3.35 3.47
C LEU A 64 1.07 2.82 4.66
N THR A 65 0.46 1.97 5.46
CA THR A 65 1.05 1.43 6.69
C THR A 65 0.79 -0.07 6.75
N ASP A 66 1.71 -0.80 7.39
CA ASP A 66 1.61 -2.23 7.68
C ASP A 66 1.19 -3.12 6.50
N PRO A 67 1.84 -3.03 5.30
CA PRO A 67 1.58 -3.99 4.24
C PRO A 67 1.82 -5.45 4.67
N GLN A 68 2.78 -5.67 5.56
CA GLN A 68 3.15 -6.95 6.17
C GLN A 68 3.08 -8.11 5.18
N LEU A 69 3.93 -8.06 4.15
CA LEU A 69 3.99 -9.08 3.11
C LEU A 69 4.14 -10.46 3.74
N MET A 70 3.21 -11.34 3.37
CA MET A 70 3.20 -12.67 3.92
C MET A 70 4.44 -13.47 3.49
N ASP A 71 5.07 -14.08 4.48
CA ASP A 71 6.26 -14.91 4.32
C ASP A 71 6.16 -16.16 5.23
N LYS A 72 7.25 -16.93 5.33
CA LYS A 72 7.29 -18.14 6.16
C LYS A 72 6.99 -17.88 7.64
N THR A 73 7.20 -16.66 8.13
CA THR A 73 7.04 -16.25 9.52
C THR A 73 5.57 -15.98 9.88
N SER A 74 4.76 -15.56 8.90
CA SER A 74 3.35 -15.21 9.10
C SER A 74 2.49 -16.39 9.52
N LEU A 75 2.57 -17.50 8.76
CA LEU A 75 1.77 -18.70 9.00
C LEU A 75 2.59 -19.86 9.57
N ARG A 76 3.88 -19.65 9.87
CA ARG A 76 4.84 -20.68 10.30
C ARG A 76 4.84 -21.89 9.38
N LEU A 77 4.63 -21.66 8.08
CA LEU A 77 4.62 -22.69 7.06
C LEU A 77 6.04 -22.95 6.57
N ALA A 78 6.28 -24.18 6.08
CA ALA A 78 7.56 -24.49 5.47
C ALA A 78 7.82 -23.54 4.29
N PRO A 79 9.06 -23.03 4.15
CA PRO A 79 9.44 -22.20 3.01
C PRO A 79 9.09 -22.91 1.70
N LYS A 80 8.54 -22.18 0.73
CA LYS A 80 8.15 -22.71 -0.60
C LYS A 80 7.16 -23.88 -0.54
N SER A 81 6.37 -23.97 0.52
CA SER A 81 5.23 -24.88 0.54
C SER A 81 4.11 -24.36 -0.35
N LEU A 82 3.41 -25.27 -1.03
CA LEU A 82 2.26 -24.91 -1.89
C LEU A 82 1.23 -24.05 -1.16
N LEU A 83 0.97 -24.34 0.12
CA LEU A 83 0.03 -23.56 0.92
C LEU A 83 0.51 -22.12 1.14
N LEU A 84 1.81 -21.94 1.44
CA LEU A 84 2.39 -20.61 1.60
C LEU A 84 2.35 -19.84 0.28
N GLU A 85 2.70 -20.48 -0.84
CA GLU A 85 2.68 -19.83 -2.16
C GLU A 85 1.27 -19.41 -2.57
N ILE A 86 0.25 -20.25 -2.32
CA ILE A 86 -1.15 -19.89 -2.55
C ILE A 86 -1.55 -18.71 -1.68
N ALA A 87 -1.20 -18.75 -0.40
CA ALA A 87 -1.55 -17.69 0.54
C ALA A 87 -0.90 -16.36 0.12
N GLN A 88 0.39 -16.38 -0.21
CA GLN A 88 1.15 -15.23 -0.74
C GLN A 88 0.52 -14.69 -2.02
N PHE A 89 0.16 -15.55 -2.96
CA PHE A 89 -0.44 -15.15 -4.23
C PHE A 89 -1.74 -14.36 -4.03
N TYR A 90 -2.64 -14.85 -3.17
CA TYR A 90 -3.91 -14.16 -2.92
C TYR A 90 -3.72 -12.85 -2.15
N THR A 91 -2.83 -12.80 -1.16
CA THR A 91 -2.54 -11.54 -0.44
C THR A 91 -1.87 -10.51 -1.34
N ASP A 92 -0.98 -10.93 -2.23
CA ASP A 92 -0.28 -10.05 -3.17
C ASP A 92 -1.26 -9.43 -4.18
N ILE A 93 -2.18 -10.24 -4.71
CA ILE A 93 -3.26 -9.75 -5.58
C ILE A 93 -4.15 -8.76 -4.82
N PHE A 94 -4.55 -9.09 -3.60
CA PHE A 94 -5.38 -8.21 -2.77
C PHE A 94 -4.72 -6.84 -2.57
N MET A 95 -3.47 -6.81 -2.09
CA MET A 95 -2.72 -5.56 -1.87
C MET A 95 -2.53 -4.76 -3.15
N ARG A 96 -2.18 -5.43 -4.25
CA ARG A 96 -2.00 -4.77 -5.56
C ARG A 96 -3.29 -4.11 -6.01
N ARG A 97 -4.42 -4.80 -5.87
CA ARG A 97 -5.73 -4.26 -6.26
C ARG A 97 -6.16 -3.12 -5.36
N ALA A 98 -5.97 -3.24 -4.05
CA ALA A 98 -6.23 -2.19 -3.08
C ALA A 98 -5.48 -0.91 -3.44
N PHE A 99 -4.19 -1.01 -3.73
CA PHE A 99 -3.38 0.14 -4.06
C PHE A 99 -3.73 0.73 -5.44
N LEU A 100 -3.70 -0.08 -6.49
CA LEU A 100 -3.86 0.42 -7.86
C LEU A 100 -5.29 0.87 -8.17
N SER A 101 -6.30 0.20 -7.62
CA SER A 101 -7.71 0.49 -7.93
C SER A 101 -8.36 1.43 -6.92
N SER A 102 -7.88 1.46 -5.67
CA SER A 102 -8.52 2.25 -4.62
C SER A 102 -7.70 3.42 -4.12
N VAL A 103 -6.37 3.43 -4.28
CA VAL A 103 -5.52 4.55 -3.81
C VAL A 103 -5.08 5.44 -4.97
N LEU A 104 -4.48 4.86 -6.02
CA LEU A 104 -3.93 5.64 -7.13
C LEU A 104 -4.94 6.50 -7.91
N PRO A 105 -6.23 6.11 -8.07
CA PRO A 105 -7.20 6.96 -8.77
C PRO A 105 -7.47 8.30 -8.09
N PHE A 106 -7.16 8.44 -6.80
CA PHE A 106 -7.22 9.73 -6.09
C PHE A 106 -6.09 10.68 -6.49
N LYS A 107 -5.14 10.25 -7.33
CA LYS A 107 -4.02 11.06 -7.83
C LYS A 107 -3.27 11.76 -6.69
N PRO A 108 -2.74 11.02 -5.69
CA PRO A 108 -1.89 11.62 -4.67
C PRO A 108 -0.64 12.22 -5.34
N ASP A 109 -0.10 13.28 -4.75
CA ASP A 109 1.18 13.87 -5.19
C ASP A 109 2.35 13.14 -4.51
N VAL A 110 2.09 12.55 -3.33
CA VAL A 110 3.06 11.80 -2.54
C VAL A 110 2.45 10.49 -2.04
N VAL A 111 3.23 9.41 -2.09
CA VAL A 111 2.94 8.13 -1.42
C VAL A 111 3.97 7.93 -0.31
N LEU A 112 3.53 7.84 0.93
CA LEU A 112 4.37 7.60 2.10
C LEU A 112 4.10 6.19 2.65
N PHE A 113 5.10 5.32 2.59
CA PHE A 113 5.08 4.01 3.22
C PHE A 113 5.64 4.10 4.65
N LEU A 114 4.78 3.91 5.65
CA LEU A 114 5.04 4.16 7.07
C LEU A 114 5.61 2.95 7.85
N GLY A 115 6.08 1.93 7.15
CA GLY A 115 6.78 0.79 7.73
C GLY A 115 5.97 -0.50 7.75
N ASP A 116 6.59 -1.52 8.34
CA ASP A 116 6.10 -2.90 8.47
C ASP A 116 5.74 -3.49 7.10
N TYR A 117 6.71 -3.42 6.19
CA TYR A 117 6.60 -3.93 4.82
C TYR A 117 6.61 -5.45 4.79
N PHE A 118 7.43 -6.05 5.64
CA PHE A 118 7.58 -7.49 5.78
C PHE A 118 7.02 -7.93 7.12
N ASP A 119 6.58 -9.18 7.25
CA ASP A 119 6.14 -9.71 8.53
C ASP A 119 7.34 -10.21 9.38
N GLY A 120 8.35 -10.77 8.70
CA GLY A 120 9.52 -11.38 9.34
C GLY A 120 10.87 -10.74 9.03
N GLY A 121 10.93 -9.45 8.65
CA GLY A 121 12.11 -8.81 8.08
C GLY A 121 13.47 -9.22 8.70
N PRO A 122 13.67 -9.09 10.03
CA PRO A 122 14.94 -9.40 10.69
C PRO A 122 15.34 -10.87 10.72
N VAL A 123 14.42 -11.79 10.44
CA VAL A 123 14.66 -13.24 10.50
C VAL A 123 14.70 -13.90 9.11
N LEU A 124 14.54 -13.10 8.05
CA LEU A 124 14.72 -13.55 6.66
C LEU A 124 16.21 -13.66 6.32
N SER A 125 16.57 -14.64 5.49
CA SER A 125 17.88 -14.64 4.83
C SER A 125 17.97 -13.51 3.80
N ASP A 126 19.18 -13.19 3.35
CA ASP A 126 19.39 -12.15 2.31
C ASP A 126 18.60 -12.44 1.04
N GLU A 127 18.53 -13.70 0.62
CA GLU A 127 17.78 -14.13 -0.56
C GLU A 127 16.27 -14.01 -0.35
N GLU A 128 15.76 -14.41 0.82
CA GLU A 128 14.34 -14.30 1.16
C GLU A 128 13.92 -12.83 1.28
N TRP A 129 14.79 -12.00 1.85
CA TRP A 129 14.59 -10.57 1.96
C TRP A 129 14.56 -9.90 0.57
N ASP A 130 15.50 -10.25 -0.32
CA ASP A 130 15.54 -9.78 -1.71
C ASP A 130 14.28 -10.18 -2.49
N GLU A 131 13.81 -11.41 -2.29
CA GLU A 131 12.56 -11.91 -2.88
C GLU A 131 11.35 -11.12 -2.38
N SER A 132 11.21 -10.94 -1.07
CA SER A 132 10.15 -10.11 -0.47
C SER A 132 10.20 -8.66 -0.96
N ARG A 133 11.40 -8.08 -1.08
CA ARG A 133 11.58 -6.74 -1.66
C ARG A 133 11.12 -6.67 -3.11
N ARG A 134 11.48 -7.66 -3.95
CA ARG A 134 11.02 -7.72 -5.35
C ARG A 134 9.50 -7.87 -5.44
N ARG A 135 8.90 -8.72 -4.59
CA ARG A 135 7.44 -8.86 -4.49
C ARG A 135 6.79 -7.53 -4.09
N PHE A 136 7.29 -6.86 -3.06
CA PHE A 136 6.80 -5.54 -2.62
C PHE A 136 6.80 -4.52 -3.77
N ARG A 137 7.94 -4.39 -4.47
CA ARG A 137 8.06 -3.49 -5.64
C ARG A 137 7.07 -3.84 -6.75
N HIS A 138 6.83 -5.13 -6.96
CA HIS A 138 5.85 -5.59 -7.95
C HIS A 138 4.42 -5.26 -7.52
N ILE A 139 4.01 -5.62 -6.31
CA ILE A 139 2.66 -5.40 -5.76
C ILE A 139 2.25 -3.93 -5.90
N PHE A 140 3.10 -3.02 -5.43
CA PHE A 140 2.83 -1.58 -5.43
C PHE A 140 3.25 -0.86 -6.73
N ASP A 141 3.66 -1.59 -7.75
CA ASP A 141 4.08 -1.05 -9.06
C ASP A 141 5.05 0.14 -8.97
N LEU A 142 6.02 0.03 -8.07
CA LEU A 142 6.90 1.15 -7.73
C LEU A 142 7.72 1.63 -8.94
N ASN A 143 8.02 0.74 -9.89
CA ASN A 143 8.68 1.10 -11.13
C ASN A 143 7.83 2.05 -11.99
N MET A 144 6.51 1.83 -12.04
CA MET A 144 5.59 2.71 -12.76
C MET A 144 5.47 4.07 -12.05
N LEU A 145 5.35 4.08 -10.73
CA LEU A 145 5.32 5.31 -9.94
C LEU A 145 6.58 6.16 -10.15
N GLN A 146 7.76 5.53 -10.13
CA GLN A 146 9.04 6.24 -10.27
C GLN A 146 9.31 6.76 -11.69
N ARG A 147 8.75 6.11 -12.74
CA ARG A 147 9.08 6.43 -14.14
C ARG A 147 8.03 7.26 -14.86
N THR A 148 6.76 7.05 -14.55
CA THR A 148 5.65 7.48 -15.41
C THR A 148 4.77 8.52 -14.71
N THR A 149 4.85 8.64 -13.38
CA THR A 149 4.03 9.56 -12.63
C THR A 149 4.90 10.61 -11.93
N ASN A 150 4.36 11.81 -11.71
CA ASN A 150 5.01 12.84 -10.89
C ASN A 150 4.81 12.56 -9.38
N ILE A 151 4.54 11.31 -9.00
CA ILE A 151 4.24 10.93 -7.62
C ILE A 151 5.56 10.64 -6.90
N GLN A 152 5.83 11.37 -5.82
CA GLN A 152 7.01 11.11 -5.00
C GLN A 152 6.72 9.96 -4.03
N VAL A 153 7.66 9.04 -3.86
CA VAL A 153 7.51 7.90 -2.96
C VAL A 153 8.55 7.99 -1.84
N TYR A 154 8.08 7.94 -0.59
CA TYR A 154 8.91 7.96 0.61
C TYR A 154 8.67 6.73 1.47
N TYR A 155 9.70 6.36 2.24
CA TYR A 155 9.75 5.13 3.01
C TYR A 155 10.24 5.41 4.43
N LEU A 156 9.60 4.79 5.41
CA LEU A 156 10.02 4.70 6.81
C LEU A 156 10.00 3.23 7.24
N ALA A 157 11.02 2.80 7.98
CA ALA A 157 11.09 1.44 8.49
C ALA A 157 10.18 1.27 9.71
N GLY A 158 9.49 0.13 9.81
CA GLY A 158 8.77 -0.30 11.00
C GLY A 158 9.52 -1.39 11.77
N ASN A 159 8.97 -1.82 12.91
CA ASN A 159 9.59 -2.82 13.77
C ASN A 159 9.60 -4.23 13.17
N HIS A 160 8.66 -4.58 12.28
CA HIS A 160 8.72 -5.84 11.54
C HIS A 160 9.77 -5.82 10.41
N ASP A 161 10.26 -4.64 10.00
CA ASP A 161 11.32 -4.53 9.01
C ASP A 161 12.72 -4.65 9.62
N ILE A 162 12.97 -3.95 10.73
CA ILE A 162 14.30 -3.86 11.36
C ILE A 162 14.43 -4.54 12.73
N GLY A 163 13.31 -4.85 13.37
CA GLY A 163 13.28 -5.44 14.70
C GLY A 163 13.35 -4.41 15.83
N TYR A 164 13.47 -4.92 17.04
CA TYR A 164 13.60 -4.10 18.26
C TYR A 164 15.07 -3.97 18.68
N ALA A 165 15.34 -3.16 19.70
CA ALA A 165 16.70 -2.91 20.19
C ALA A 165 17.53 -4.19 20.47
N ALA A 166 16.90 -5.27 20.96
CA ALA A 166 17.57 -6.55 21.22
C ALA A 166 18.05 -7.27 19.94
N VAL A 167 17.37 -7.05 18.81
CA VAL A 167 17.80 -7.56 17.50
C VAL A 167 19.02 -6.76 17.04
N HIS A 168 18.96 -5.43 17.16
CA HIS A 168 20.05 -4.55 16.70
C HIS A 168 21.38 -4.80 17.43
N SER A 169 21.35 -5.22 18.69
CA SER A 169 22.56 -5.55 19.45
C SER A 169 23.26 -6.82 18.96
N HIS A 170 22.53 -7.72 18.30
CA HIS A 170 23.06 -9.00 17.80
C HIS A 170 23.21 -9.03 16.28
N MET A 171 22.41 -8.25 15.55
CA MET A 171 22.34 -8.22 14.09
C MET A 171 22.21 -6.78 13.56
N PRO A 172 23.23 -5.92 13.71
CA PRO A 172 23.16 -4.52 13.27
C PRO A 172 22.99 -4.35 11.76
N GLN A 173 23.34 -5.38 10.97
CA GLN A 173 23.18 -5.40 9.52
C GLN A 173 21.71 -5.25 9.07
N VAL A 174 20.74 -5.65 9.90
CA VAL A 174 19.30 -5.58 9.56
C VAL A 174 18.89 -4.15 9.21
N CYS A 175 19.40 -3.15 9.93
CA CYS A 175 19.16 -1.73 9.63
C CYS A 175 19.69 -1.30 8.26
N SER A 176 20.77 -1.92 7.78
CA SER A 176 21.40 -1.56 6.50
C SER A 176 20.55 -2.01 5.30
N TYR A 177 19.82 -3.12 5.40
CA TYR A 177 18.97 -3.59 4.31
C TYR A 177 17.88 -2.59 3.96
N VAL A 178 17.21 -2.02 4.97
CA VAL A 178 16.11 -1.07 4.77
C VAL A 178 16.65 0.30 4.31
N ILE A 179 17.73 0.79 4.90
CA ILE A 179 18.30 2.11 4.57
C ILE A 179 18.86 2.16 3.13
N HIS A 180 19.47 1.08 2.64
CA HIS A 180 20.09 1.07 1.31
C HIS A 180 19.12 0.80 0.16
N HIS A 181 17.98 0.16 0.41
CA HIS A 181 17.10 -0.34 -0.64
C HIS A 181 15.72 0.32 -0.71
N CYS A 182 15.39 1.16 0.28
CA CYS A 182 14.22 2.04 0.28
C CYS A 182 14.55 3.46 -0.23
N LYS A 183 15.57 3.62 -1.08
CA LYS A 183 15.85 4.85 -1.83
C LYS A 183 15.25 4.81 -3.23
#